data_AF-A0A7C7N9C9-F1
#
_entry.id   AF-A0A7C7N9C9-F1
#
_cell.length_a   1.000
_cell.length_b   1.000
_cell.length_c   1.000
_cell.angle_alpha   90.00
_cell.angle_beta   90.00
_cell.angle_gamma   90.00
#
_symmetry.space_group_name_H-M   'P 1'
#
loop_
_entity.id
_entity.type
_entity.pdbx_description
1 polymer ?
#
loop_
_entity_poly.entity_id
_entity_poly.type
_entity_poly.pdbx_seq_one_letter_code
_entity_poly.pdbx_strand_id
1 'polypeptide(L)'
;MIVQWRRFPRDQHDELSRVNTRLTWFIVLTLSLWMVVGLGCGGDDGGSIDPSTPPVAMQPEAPMTPTPSMPPPTPVPLPGPAASNVVINEVFPEASLIELHNPDSTPAEIGGYWLCHTNPALVYDQIPDNTLIDAGGFLIVHWGTTGINTEKELFTTPAAPLPLNKPHGEVGLYTAFGFDEGNFGVSEFLQDYVQWGEDGHWRERVAAEANVWPAGAFVPTPSPEQPLSFDGNGDAPEDWDVTAPTIGSANAIP
;
A
#
# COMPACT_ATOMS: atom_id res chain seq x y z
N MET A 1 -27.22 -65.49 38.06
CA MET A 1 -27.26 -66.79 37.36
C MET A 1 -26.85 -66.53 35.92
N ILE A 2 -25.77 -67.21 35.51
CA ILE A 2 -25.05 -67.29 34.24
C ILE A 2 -25.75 -66.69 32.99
N VAL A 3 -25.08 -65.78 32.29
CA VAL A 3 -25.25 -65.60 30.83
C VAL A 3 -23.87 -65.55 30.17
N GLN A 4 -23.79 -66.27 29.04
CA GLN A 4 -22.61 -66.82 28.40
C GLN A 4 -21.77 -65.82 27.60
N TRP A 5 -20.48 -66.14 27.54
CA TRP A 5 -19.49 -65.60 26.62
C TRP A 5 -19.70 -66.11 25.19
N ARG A 6 -19.68 -65.22 24.19
CA ARG A 6 -19.32 -65.54 22.80
C ARG A 6 -18.01 -64.84 22.45
N ARG A 7 -17.02 -65.63 22.01
CA ARG A 7 -15.79 -65.18 21.36
C ARG A 7 -16.06 -64.95 19.87
N PHE A 8 -15.49 -63.88 19.32
CA PHE A 8 -15.04 -63.74 17.92
C PHE A 8 -13.79 -62.83 17.92
N PRO A 9 -12.93 -62.87 16.90
CA PRO A 9 -11.48 -63.01 17.05
C PRO A 9 -10.76 -61.67 16.84
N ARG A 10 -9.55 -61.59 17.40
CA ARG A 10 -8.49 -60.65 16.99
C ARG A 10 -8.12 -60.95 15.55
N ASP A 11 -8.15 -59.93 14.70
CA ASP A 11 -7.14 -59.62 13.70
C ASP A 11 -7.46 -58.22 13.14
N GLN A 12 -6.43 -57.45 12.80
CA GLN A 12 -6.40 -56.05 12.29
C GLN A 12 -5.85 -55.02 13.30
N HIS A 13 -4.57 -55.11 13.59
CA HIS A 13 -3.74 -53.95 13.96
C HIS A 13 -2.33 -54.24 13.46
N ASP A 14 -2.01 -53.82 12.23
CA ASP A 14 -0.65 -53.56 11.76
C ASP A 14 -0.71 -52.99 10.33
N GLU A 15 -1.07 -51.71 10.20
CA GLU A 15 -0.72 -50.93 9.00
C GLU A 15 -0.78 -49.42 9.26
N LEU A 16 0.09 -48.90 10.12
CA LEU A 16 0.44 -47.47 10.11
C LEU A 16 1.95 -47.32 10.31
N SER A 17 2.69 -47.72 9.28
CA SER A 17 4.09 -47.35 9.15
C SER A 17 4.32 -46.69 7.79
N ARG A 18 4.82 -45.45 7.85
CA ARG A 18 5.56 -44.74 6.80
C ARG A 18 4.75 -44.21 5.60
N VAL A 19 4.21 -43.01 5.75
CA VAL A 19 4.19 -42.05 4.62
C VAL A 19 4.98 -40.82 5.05
N ASN A 20 6.26 -40.86 4.68
CA ASN A 20 7.24 -39.81 4.85
C ASN A 20 7.25 -38.99 3.55
N THR A 21 6.34 -38.03 3.40
CA THR A 21 6.28 -37.20 2.20
C THR A 21 7.19 -35.99 2.41
N ARG A 22 8.44 -36.13 1.94
CA ARG A 22 9.34 -35.01 1.68
C ARG A 22 8.68 -34.13 0.60
N LEU A 23 8.16 -32.97 1.00
CA LEU A 23 7.68 -31.95 0.06
C LEU A 23 8.91 -31.19 -0.44
N THR A 24 9.37 -31.58 -1.63
CA THR A 24 10.48 -30.93 -2.34
C THR A 24 10.03 -29.55 -2.80
N TRP A 25 10.71 -28.51 -2.32
CA TRP A 25 10.56 -27.13 -2.75
C TRP A 25 10.95 -27.01 -4.23
N PHE A 26 9.98 -26.71 -5.10
CA PHE A 26 10.24 -26.19 -6.43
C PHE A 26 9.96 -24.69 -6.41
N ILE A 27 11.01 -23.89 -6.24
CA ILE A 27 10.99 -22.46 -6.51
C ILE A 27 11.05 -22.32 -8.04
N VAL A 28 9.90 -22.00 -8.65
CA VAL A 28 9.85 -21.52 -10.04
C VAL A 28 9.77 -20.00 -9.99
N LEU A 29 10.94 -19.35 -10.07
CA LEU A 29 11.05 -17.92 -10.25
C LEU A 29 10.77 -17.60 -11.72
N THR A 30 9.53 -17.26 -12.08
CA THR A 30 9.26 -16.62 -13.38
C THR A 30 9.40 -15.11 -13.22
N LEU A 31 10.58 -14.57 -13.52
CA LEU A 31 10.76 -13.14 -13.79
C LEU A 31 10.01 -12.79 -15.09
N SER A 32 8.83 -12.19 -14.95
CA SER A 32 8.12 -11.55 -16.05
C SER A 32 8.66 -10.14 -16.21
N LEU A 33 9.82 -10.01 -16.86
CA LEU A 33 10.40 -8.73 -17.25
C LEU A 33 9.59 -8.16 -18.42
N TRP A 34 8.65 -7.26 -18.15
CA TRP A 34 8.03 -6.43 -19.18
C TRP A 34 9.02 -5.33 -19.60
N MET A 35 9.92 -5.65 -20.54
CA MET A 35 10.61 -4.62 -21.31
C MET A 35 9.65 -4.07 -22.37
N VAL A 36 9.12 -2.88 -22.14
CA VAL A 36 8.55 -2.06 -23.22
C VAL A 36 9.73 -1.47 -24.00
N VAL A 37 10.11 -2.13 -25.10
CA VAL A 37 11.00 -1.54 -26.10
C VAL A 37 10.18 -0.57 -26.94
N GLY A 38 10.24 0.71 -26.60
CA GLY A 38 9.80 1.79 -27.47
C GLY A 38 10.76 1.95 -28.64
N LEU A 39 10.46 1.34 -29.78
CA LEU A 39 10.92 1.84 -31.08
C LEU A 39 10.15 3.13 -31.38
N GLY A 40 10.82 4.27 -31.26
CA GLY A 40 10.29 5.58 -31.66
C GLY A 40 11.32 6.33 -32.49
N CYS A 41 11.06 6.44 -33.78
CA CYS A 41 11.89 7.05 -34.81
C CYS A 41 12.05 8.57 -34.65
N GLY A 42 13.26 9.06 -34.88
CA GLY A 42 13.58 10.44 -35.27
C GLY A 42 15.09 10.48 -35.47
N GLY A 43 15.66 10.80 -36.63
CA GLY A 43 15.17 11.61 -37.74
C GLY A 43 16.32 12.54 -38.08
N ASP A 44 17.38 11.96 -38.65
CA ASP A 44 18.66 12.61 -38.85
C ASP A 44 18.61 13.53 -40.07
N ASP A 45 18.09 14.74 -39.92
CA ASP A 45 18.22 15.79 -40.93
C ASP A 45 19.64 16.40 -40.83
N GLY A 46 20.61 15.63 -41.30
CA GLY A 46 21.97 16.10 -41.57
C GLY A 46 21.97 17.10 -42.73
N GLY A 47 21.81 18.38 -42.41
CA GLY A 47 21.98 19.48 -43.34
C GLY A 47 23.35 19.43 -44.02
N SER A 48 23.34 19.22 -45.33
CA SER A 48 24.50 19.31 -46.21
C SER A 48 25.08 20.72 -46.18
N ILE A 49 26.24 20.88 -45.53
CA ILE A 49 27.07 22.09 -45.60
C ILE A 49 27.82 22.10 -46.93
N ASP A 50 27.43 23.00 -47.82
CA ASP A 50 28.14 23.35 -49.05
C ASP A 50 29.42 24.15 -48.70
N PRO A 51 30.64 23.62 -48.95
CA PRO A 51 31.88 24.31 -48.60
C PRO A 51 32.24 25.47 -49.54
N SER A 52 31.37 25.86 -50.48
CA SER A 52 31.66 26.92 -51.46
C SER A 52 30.94 28.25 -51.20
N THR A 53 30.20 28.40 -50.10
CA THR A 53 29.57 29.68 -49.74
C THR A 53 30.58 30.61 -49.03
N PRO A 54 30.93 31.79 -49.59
CA PRO A 54 31.78 32.75 -48.88
C PRO A 54 31.06 33.30 -47.65
N PRO A 55 31.79 33.61 -46.56
CA PRO A 55 31.18 34.13 -45.34
C PRO A 55 30.50 35.47 -45.63
N VAL A 56 29.18 35.51 -45.47
CA VAL A 56 28.39 36.74 -45.50
C VAL A 56 28.82 37.56 -44.29
N ALA A 57 29.44 38.72 -44.54
CA ALA A 57 29.75 39.69 -43.51
C ALA A 57 28.43 40.18 -42.90
N MET A 58 28.21 39.87 -41.62
CA MET A 58 27.07 40.37 -40.87
C MET A 58 27.22 41.88 -40.68
N GLN A 59 26.31 42.62 -41.31
CA GLN A 59 26.08 44.04 -41.05
C GLN A 59 25.47 44.18 -39.65
N PRO A 60 25.89 45.15 -38.81
CA PRO A 60 25.25 45.37 -37.51
C PRO A 60 23.81 45.84 -37.73
N GLU A 61 22.85 44.99 -37.42
CA GLU A 61 21.44 45.40 -37.32
C GLU A 61 21.26 46.32 -36.10
N ALA A 62 20.45 47.35 -36.28
CA ALA A 62 20.08 48.28 -35.21
C ALA A 62 19.44 47.53 -34.02
N PRO A 63 19.59 48.02 -32.78
CA PRO A 63 19.07 47.33 -31.60
C PRO A 63 17.54 47.25 -31.68
N MET A 64 17.03 46.04 -31.95
CA MET A 64 15.62 45.72 -31.76
C MET A 64 15.34 45.67 -30.26
N THR A 65 14.45 46.54 -29.79
CA THR A 65 13.87 46.45 -28.46
C THR A 65 13.22 45.08 -28.29
N PRO A 66 13.55 44.30 -27.24
CA PRO A 66 12.90 43.02 -27.02
C PRO A 66 11.42 43.26 -26.69
N THR A 67 10.54 42.69 -27.52
CA THR A 67 9.14 42.50 -27.16
C THR A 67 9.11 41.65 -25.88
N PRO A 68 8.46 42.11 -24.79
CA PRO A 68 8.35 41.28 -23.60
C PRO A 68 7.63 39.98 -23.95
N SER A 69 8.35 38.86 -23.86
CA SER A 69 7.77 37.53 -23.97
C SER A 69 6.82 37.36 -22.77
N MET A 70 5.54 37.17 -23.06
CA MET A 70 4.59 36.71 -22.04
C MET A 70 5.08 35.37 -21.52
N PRO A 71 5.19 35.17 -20.19
CA PRO A 71 5.45 33.85 -19.66
C PRO A 71 4.35 32.90 -20.14
N PRO A 72 4.66 31.61 -20.40
CA PRO A 72 3.63 30.62 -20.69
C PRO A 72 2.57 30.67 -19.56
N PRO A 73 1.28 30.49 -19.88
CA PRO A 73 0.26 30.40 -18.84
C PRO A 73 0.69 29.31 -17.86
N THR A 74 0.78 29.68 -16.58
CA THR A 74 1.00 28.73 -15.49
C THR A 74 -0.03 27.62 -15.65
N PRO A 75 0.36 26.32 -15.65
CA PRO A 75 -0.62 25.25 -15.60
C PRO A 75 -1.51 25.52 -14.40
N VAL A 76 -2.80 25.79 -14.63
CA VAL A 76 -3.76 25.86 -13.55
C VAL A 76 -3.76 24.45 -12.96
N PRO A 77 -3.40 24.26 -11.67
CA PRO A 77 -3.57 22.97 -11.04
C PRO A 77 -5.04 22.60 -11.24
N LEU A 78 -5.32 21.47 -11.89
CA LEU A 78 -6.67 20.90 -11.80
C LEU A 78 -6.96 20.83 -10.29
N PRO A 79 -8.12 21.29 -9.81
CA PRO A 79 -8.51 21.01 -8.44
C PRO A 79 -8.50 19.48 -8.32
N GLY A 80 -7.48 18.95 -7.65
CA GLY A 80 -7.50 17.57 -7.21
C GLY A 80 -8.73 17.37 -6.32
N PRO A 81 -9.27 16.16 -6.22
CA PRO A 81 -10.26 15.88 -5.19
C PRO A 81 -9.71 16.41 -3.86
N ALA A 82 -10.56 17.11 -3.10
CA ALA A 82 -10.19 17.50 -1.74
C ALA A 82 -9.67 16.26 -1.00
N ALA A 83 -8.56 16.38 -0.28
CA ALA A 83 -8.01 15.27 0.49
C ALA A 83 -9.13 14.68 1.35
N SER A 84 -9.42 13.39 1.18
CA SER A 84 -10.42 12.72 2.00
C SER A 84 -9.86 12.55 3.41
N ASN A 85 -10.68 12.60 4.45
CA ASN A 85 -10.22 12.34 5.83
C ASN A 85 -10.23 10.84 6.15
N VAL A 86 -10.03 9.97 5.15
CA VAL A 86 -9.99 8.52 5.38
C VAL A 86 -8.77 8.17 6.23
N VAL A 87 -8.99 7.40 7.28
CA VAL A 87 -7.95 6.98 8.24
C VAL A 87 -7.84 5.47 8.30
N ILE A 88 -6.68 4.98 8.74
CA ILE A 88 -6.47 3.61 9.19
C ILE A 88 -7.15 3.51 10.56
N ASN A 89 -8.21 2.71 10.64
CA ASN A 89 -9.04 2.62 11.84
C ASN A 89 -8.68 1.42 12.72
N GLU A 90 -8.30 0.30 12.11
CA GLU A 90 -7.94 -0.91 12.83
C GLU A 90 -6.87 -1.68 12.04
N VAL A 91 -5.86 -2.20 12.73
CA VAL A 91 -4.87 -3.10 12.14
C VAL A 91 -4.87 -4.39 12.93
N PHE A 92 -5.09 -5.52 12.26
CA PHE A 92 -5.03 -6.84 12.87
C PHE A 92 -3.88 -7.64 12.26
N PRO A 93 -2.65 -7.55 12.83
CA PRO A 93 -1.48 -8.13 12.19
C PRO A 93 -1.53 -9.64 12.05
N GLU A 94 -2.13 -10.35 13.01
CA GLU A 94 -2.27 -11.82 12.96
C GLU A 94 -3.20 -12.26 11.81
N ALA A 95 -4.33 -11.56 11.66
CA ALA A 95 -5.32 -11.85 10.63
C ALA A 95 -4.94 -11.25 9.26
N SER A 96 -3.88 -10.43 9.20
CA SER A 96 -3.47 -9.67 8.01
C SER A 96 -4.61 -8.80 7.47
N LEU A 97 -5.28 -8.08 8.37
CA LEU A 97 -6.36 -7.15 8.04
C LEU A 97 -5.96 -5.72 8.38
N ILE A 98 -6.34 -4.80 7.50
CA ILE A 98 -6.34 -3.36 7.74
C ILE A 98 -7.77 -2.89 7.52
N GLU A 99 -8.30 -2.07 8.40
CA GLU A 99 -9.56 -1.39 8.21
C GLU A 99 -9.31 0.09 7.93
N LEU A 100 -9.93 0.61 6.88
CA LEU A 100 -10.01 2.04 6.60
C LEU A 100 -11.39 2.56 6.99
N HIS A 101 -11.45 3.77 7.55
CA HIS A 101 -12.70 4.43 7.94
C HIS A 101 -12.80 5.80 7.29
N ASN A 102 -13.97 6.12 6.75
CA ASN A 102 -14.32 7.47 6.33
C ASN A 102 -15.17 8.14 7.41
N PRO A 103 -14.60 9.01 8.27
CA PRO A 103 -15.35 9.69 9.32
C PRO A 103 -16.26 10.81 8.79
N ASP A 104 -16.11 11.21 7.52
CA ASP A 104 -16.86 12.32 6.96
C ASP A 104 -18.35 11.98 6.76
N SER A 105 -19.17 13.03 6.75
CA SER A 105 -20.61 12.93 6.46
C SER A 105 -20.95 12.73 4.97
N THR A 106 -19.94 12.62 4.12
CA THR A 106 -20.07 12.40 2.67
C THR A 106 -19.20 11.24 2.23
N PRO A 107 -19.59 10.48 1.18
CA PRO A 107 -18.73 9.42 0.65
C PRO A 107 -17.36 9.94 0.20
N ALA A 108 -16.32 9.16 0.45
CA ALA A 108 -14.94 9.43 0.06
C ALA A 108 -14.55 8.54 -1.13
N GLU A 109 -14.02 9.14 -2.19
CA GLU A 109 -13.38 8.41 -3.30
C GLU A 109 -11.89 8.27 -2.99
N ILE A 110 -11.45 7.01 -2.93
CA ILE A 110 -10.08 6.63 -2.60
C ILE A 110 -9.45 5.76 -3.69
N GLY A 111 -10.05 5.76 -4.88
CA GLY A 111 -9.47 5.07 -6.03
C GLY A 111 -8.10 5.66 -6.35
N GLY A 112 -7.14 4.80 -6.59
CA GLY A 112 -5.77 5.18 -6.88
C GLY A 112 -4.90 5.55 -5.68
N TYR A 113 -5.46 5.57 -4.45
CA TYR A 113 -4.69 5.67 -3.20
C TYR A 113 -3.76 4.45 -3.09
N TRP A 114 -2.75 4.54 -2.22
CA TRP A 114 -1.80 3.46 -2.02
C TRP A 114 -1.71 3.04 -0.55
N LEU A 115 -1.58 1.74 -0.33
CA LEU A 115 -1.16 1.18 0.93
C LEU A 115 0.30 0.72 0.82
N CYS A 116 1.09 1.02 1.84
CA CYS A 116 2.49 0.65 1.94
C CYS A 116 2.74 -0.12 3.22
N HIS A 117 3.48 -1.22 3.12
CA HIS A 117 4.00 -1.98 4.25
C HIS A 117 5.39 -2.47 3.90
N THR A 118 6.30 -2.55 4.87
CA THR A 118 7.74 -2.74 4.58
C THR A 118 8.39 -3.95 5.23
N ASN A 119 7.67 -4.67 6.10
CA ASN A 119 8.26 -5.71 6.91
C ASN A 119 7.33 -6.93 7.02
N PRO A 120 7.55 -8.03 6.29
CA PRO A 120 8.89 -8.54 5.97
C PRO A 120 9.43 -8.11 4.61
N ALA A 121 8.62 -7.44 3.80
CA ALA A 121 9.00 -6.98 2.48
C ALA A 121 8.33 -5.64 2.17
N LEU A 122 9.02 -4.83 1.38
CA LEU A 122 8.48 -3.60 0.81
C LEU A 122 7.43 -3.93 -0.26
N VAL A 123 6.19 -3.60 0.04
CA VAL A 123 5.04 -3.84 -0.83
C VAL A 123 4.19 -2.59 -0.86
N TYR A 124 3.83 -2.21 -2.09
CA TYR A 124 2.87 -1.16 -2.37
C TYR A 124 1.69 -1.80 -3.09
N ASP A 125 0.48 -1.48 -2.62
CA ASP A 125 -0.74 -1.94 -3.27
C ASP A 125 -1.63 -0.74 -3.57
N GLN A 126 -2.06 -0.61 -4.82
CA GLN A 126 -2.93 0.47 -5.23
C GLN A 126 -4.37 0.07 -4.99
N ILE A 127 -5.11 0.94 -4.29
CA ILE A 127 -6.55 0.81 -4.16
C ILE A 127 -7.18 0.97 -5.55
N PRO A 128 -8.02 0.02 -6.01
CA PRO A 128 -8.59 0.07 -7.35
C PRO A 128 -9.36 1.36 -7.63
N ASP A 129 -9.30 1.84 -8.88
CA ASP A 129 -10.05 3.00 -9.32
C ASP A 129 -11.56 2.87 -9.01
N ASN A 130 -12.21 3.99 -8.67
CA ASN A 130 -13.63 4.07 -8.32
C ASN A 130 -13.98 3.36 -7.00
N THR A 131 -13.02 3.12 -6.12
CA THR A 131 -13.29 2.65 -4.76
C THR A 131 -13.87 3.80 -3.94
N LEU A 132 -15.05 3.57 -3.36
CA LEU A 132 -15.75 4.52 -2.50
C LEU A 132 -15.89 3.94 -1.11
N ILE A 133 -15.67 4.76 -0.09
CA ILE A 133 -16.12 4.49 1.27
C ILE A 133 -17.31 5.41 1.57
N ASP A 134 -18.45 4.83 1.91
CA ASP A 134 -19.65 5.59 2.30
C ASP A 134 -19.37 6.55 3.47
N ALA A 135 -20.24 7.54 3.66
CA ALA A 135 -20.18 8.42 4.83
C ALA A 135 -20.27 7.60 6.14
N GLY A 136 -19.29 7.75 7.03
CA GLY A 136 -19.17 6.93 8.24
C GLY A 136 -18.92 5.44 7.97
N GLY A 137 -18.50 5.10 6.74
CA GLY A 137 -18.32 3.74 6.27
C GLY A 137 -16.92 3.20 6.53
N PHE A 138 -16.80 1.88 6.40
CA PHE A 138 -15.56 1.14 6.60
C PHE A 138 -15.22 0.31 5.36
N LEU A 139 -13.93 0.14 5.10
CA LEU A 139 -13.41 -0.73 4.06
C LEU A 139 -12.38 -1.69 4.66
N ILE A 140 -12.60 -2.98 4.50
CA ILE A 140 -11.71 -4.03 5.02
C ILE A 140 -10.72 -4.40 3.93
N VAL A 141 -9.44 -4.34 4.26
CA VAL A 141 -8.34 -4.70 3.35
C VAL A 141 -7.68 -5.97 3.88
N HIS A 142 -7.82 -7.05 3.11
CA HIS A 142 -7.16 -8.32 3.34
C HIS A 142 -5.76 -8.29 2.71
N TRP A 143 -4.76 -8.01 3.55
CA TRP A 143 -3.39 -7.79 3.14
C TRP A 143 -2.68 -9.09 2.73
N GLY A 144 -2.17 -9.16 1.49
CA GLY A 144 -1.37 -10.29 1.01
C GLY A 144 -2.16 -11.59 0.94
N THR A 145 -3.46 -11.51 0.65
CA THR A 145 -4.34 -12.68 0.55
C THR A 145 -5.11 -12.72 -0.78
N THR A 146 -5.59 -13.90 -1.15
CA THR A 146 -6.43 -14.08 -2.35
C THR A 146 -7.91 -13.90 -1.99
N GLY A 147 -8.65 -13.16 -2.82
CA GLY A 147 -10.10 -13.09 -2.73
C GLY A 147 -10.71 -12.36 -3.92
N ILE A 148 -11.95 -11.91 -3.76
CA ILE A 148 -12.66 -11.13 -4.79
C ILE A 148 -13.04 -9.81 -4.14
N ASN A 149 -12.58 -8.71 -4.73
CA ASN A 149 -12.94 -7.38 -4.24
C ASN A 149 -14.46 -7.18 -4.28
N THR A 150 -14.99 -6.59 -3.23
CA THR A 150 -16.38 -6.15 -3.10
C THR A 150 -16.41 -4.66 -2.77
N GLU A 151 -17.59 -4.10 -2.58
CA GLU A 151 -17.75 -2.71 -2.11
C GLU A 151 -17.17 -2.49 -0.70
N LYS A 152 -16.96 -3.54 0.09
CA LYS A 152 -16.52 -3.46 1.50
C LYS A 152 -15.26 -4.24 1.82
N GLU A 153 -14.76 -5.03 0.88
CA GLU A 153 -13.59 -5.88 1.07
C GLU A 153 -12.64 -5.74 -0.14
N LEU A 154 -11.37 -5.45 0.13
CA LEU A 154 -10.28 -5.46 -0.85
C LEU A 154 -9.27 -6.55 -0.52
N PHE A 155 -8.70 -7.17 -1.54
CA PHE A 155 -7.65 -8.17 -1.43
C PHE A 155 -6.41 -7.68 -2.15
N THR A 156 -5.32 -7.47 -1.42
CA THR A 156 -4.10 -6.86 -1.98
C THR A 156 -3.18 -7.87 -2.67
N THR A 157 -2.30 -7.35 -3.50
CA THR A 157 -1.26 -8.10 -4.19
C THR A 157 0.10 -7.98 -3.49
N PRO A 158 1.02 -8.95 -3.69
CA PRO A 158 0.81 -10.23 -4.36
C PRO A 158 -0.19 -11.11 -3.60
N ALA A 159 -0.96 -11.91 -4.34
CA ALA A 159 -1.91 -12.86 -3.78
C ALA A 159 -1.20 -14.12 -3.23
N ALA A 160 -0.14 -13.88 -2.45
CA ALA A 160 0.67 -14.85 -1.75
C ALA A 160 0.74 -14.40 -0.29
N PRO A 161 0.67 -15.31 0.70
CA PRO A 161 0.67 -14.94 2.11
C PRO A 161 1.84 -14.02 2.46
N LEU A 162 1.54 -12.74 2.62
CA LEU A 162 2.44 -11.72 3.12
C LEU A 162 1.80 -11.16 4.37
N PRO A 163 2.16 -11.65 5.56
CA PRO A 163 1.56 -11.15 6.77
C PRO A 163 1.98 -9.71 7.01
N LEU A 164 1.13 -8.92 7.67
CA LEU A 164 1.51 -7.61 8.22
C LEU A 164 2.59 -7.69 9.31
N ASN A 165 2.95 -8.93 9.68
CA ASN A 165 4.09 -9.32 10.49
C ASN A 165 3.98 -9.04 11.99
N LYS A 166 4.68 -9.89 12.74
CA LYS A 166 4.89 -9.79 14.18
C LYS A 166 6.33 -10.20 14.50
N PRO A 167 6.98 -9.54 15.47
CA PRO A 167 6.36 -8.64 16.45
C PRO A 167 6.24 -7.17 16.01
N HIS A 168 6.83 -6.76 14.89
CA HIS A 168 6.89 -5.36 14.48
C HIS A 168 6.42 -5.16 13.04
N GLY A 169 5.84 -3.99 12.75
CA GLY A 169 5.31 -3.65 11.43
C GLY A 169 4.83 -2.21 11.34
N GLU A 170 4.55 -1.78 10.11
CA GLU A 170 4.02 -0.45 9.79
C GLU A 170 2.97 -0.54 8.68
N VAL A 171 2.03 0.38 8.65
CA VAL A 171 1.14 0.61 7.50
C VAL A 171 1.10 2.10 7.23
N GLY A 172 1.35 2.48 5.98
CA GLY A 172 1.13 3.84 5.51
C GLY A 172 0.01 3.88 4.47
N LEU A 173 -0.91 4.83 4.64
CA LEU A 173 -1.94 5.18 3.67
C LEU A 173 -1.50 6.45 2.93
N TYR A 174 -1.47 6.38 1.61
CA TYR A 174 -1.07 7.48 0.75
C TYR A 174 -2.22 7.88 -0.18
N THR A 175 -2.31 9.18 -0.46
CA THR A 175 -3.20 9.73 -1.48
C THR A 175 -2.84 9.23 -2.89
N ALA A 176 -3.73 9.48 -3.85
CA ALA A 176 -3.56 9.02 -5.21
C ALA A 176 -2.39 9.69 -5.95
N PHE A 177 -1.52 8.87 -6.54
CA PHE A 177 -0.48 9.28 -7.48
C PHE A 177 -0.18 8.14 -8.48
N GLY A 178 0.40 8.50 -9.64
CA GLY A 178 0.90 7.50 -10.60
C GLY A 178 2.14 6.79 -10.05
N PHE A 179 2.25 5.48 -10.26
CA PHE A 179 3.32 4.67 -9.65
C PHE A 179 4.72 5.21 -10.00
N ASP A 180 5.36 5.75 -8.97
CA ASP A 180 6.76 6.11 -8.90
C ASP A 180 7.19 5.82 -7.46
N GLU A 181 8.19 4.94 -7.30
CA GLU A 181 8.68 4.55 -5.97
C GLU A 181 9.16 5.76 -5.15
N GLY A 182 9.66 6.80 -5.82
CA GLY A 182 10.08 8.05 -5.19
C GLY A 182 8.95 8.77 -4.46
N ASN A 183 7.71 8.65 -4.93
CA ASN A 183 6.55 9.33 -4.35
C ASN A 183 6.23 8.85 -2.92
N PHE A 184 6.52 7.59 -2.60
CA PHE A 184 6.34 7.10 -1.24
C PHE A 184 7.31 7.74 -0.24
N GLY A 185 8.39 8.37 -0.72
CA GLY A 185 9.33 9.14 0.09
C GLY A 185 8.91 10.60 0.30
N VAL A 186 7.76 11.03 -0.23
CA VAL A 186 7.28 12.41 -0.16
C VAL A 186 6.17 12.51 0.87
N SER A 187 6.38 13.31 1.91
CA SER A 187 5.45 13.46 3.03
C SER A 187 4.09 14.03 2.62
N GLU A 188 4.02 14.85 1.57
CA GLU A 188 2.75 15.41 1.06
C GLU A 188 1.77 14.34 0.56
N PHE A 189 2.26 13.15 0.18
CA PHE A 189 1.39 12.06 -0.25
C PHE A 189 0.96 11.15 0.89
N LEU A 190 1.70 11.12 2.01
CA LEU A 190 1.38 10.28 3.15
C LEU A 190 0.24 10.91 3.95
N GLN A 191 -0.90 10.24 3.94
CA GLN A 191 -2.14 10.72 4.56
C GLN A 191 -2.26 10.25 6.00
N ASP A 192 -1.92 8.99 6.26
CA ASP A 192 -2.07 8.38 7.58
C ASP A 192 -1.03 7.26 7.76
N TYR A 193 -0.68 6.97 8.99
CA TYR A 193 0.38 6.05 9.34
C TYR A 193 0.21 5.45 10.74
N VAL A 194 0.51 4.17 10.85
CA VAL A 194 0.65 3.50 12.14
C VAL A 194 1.82 2.52 12.11
N GLN A 195 2.55 2.42 13.22
CA GLN A 195 3.56 1.40 13.43
C GLN A 195 3.48 0.79 14.82
N TRP A 196 3.96 -0.44 14.94
CA TRP A 196 3.93 -1.20 16.18
C TRP A 196 5.17 -2.04 16.41
N GLY A 197 5.42 -2.34 17.68
CA GLY A 197 6.46 -3.24 18.15
C GLY A 197 7.87 -2.66 18.19
N GLU A 198 8.23 -1.77 17.28
CA GLU A 198 9.54 -1.10 17.22
C GLU A 198 9.44 0.27 16.54
N ASP A 199 10.41 1.15 16.82
CA ASP A 199 10.65 2.39 16.09
C ASP A 199 11.55 2.18 14.86
N GLY A 200 11.85 3.24 14.09
CA GLY A 200 12.85 3.17 13.02
C GLY A 200 12.41 2.44 11.76
N HIS A 201 11.11 2.22 11.57
CA HIS A 201 10.56 1.66 10.35
C HIS A 201 10.78 2.59 9.14
N TRP A 202 10.72 2.05 7.93
CA TRP A 202 11.22 2.75 6.73
C TRP A 202 10.42 4.02 6.42
N ARG A 203 9.12 4.04 6.73
CA ARG A 203 8.25 5.19 6.50
C ARG A 203 8.07 6.10 7.70
N GLU A 204 8.61 5.76 8.87
CA GLU A 204 8.55 6.61 10.07
C GLU A 204 9.07 8.02 9.80
N ARG A 205 10.22 8.15 9.10
CA ARG A 205 10.76 9.47 8.74
C ARG A 205 9.76 10.29 7.91
N VAL A 206 9.10 9.64 6.95
CA VAL A 206 8.12 10.30 6.06
C VAL A 206 6.88 10.71 6.87
N ALA A 207 6.44 9.87 7.81
CA ALA A 207 5.33 10.14 8.71
C ALA A 207 5.60 11.30 9.67
N ALA A 208 6.83 11.37 10.21
CA ALA A 208 7.28 12.50 11.01
C ALA A 208 7.37 13.80 10.20
N GLU A 209 7.84 13.74 8.95
CA GLU A 209 7.85 14.90 8.04
C GLU A 209 6.44 15.35 7.63
N ALA A 210 5.47 14.42 7.57
CA ALA A 210 4.06 14.70 7.29
C ALA A 210 3.30 15.22 8.54
N ASN A 211 3.87 15.05 9.74
CA ASN A 211 3.21 15.29 11.03
C ASN A 211 2.00 14.38 11.31
N VAL A 212 2.01 13.15 10.77
CA VAL A 212 0.98 12.12 11.03
C VAL A 212 1.49 10.99 11.91
N TRP A 213 2.75 11.08 12.36
CA TRP A 213 3.31 10.18 13.37
C TRP A 213 4.57 10.78 14.01
N PRO A 214 4.76 10.71 15.34
CA PRO A 214 5.98 11.18 15.98
C PRO A 214 7.16 10.23 15.70
N ALA A 215 8.34 10.79 15.40
CA ALA A 215 9.56 9.99 15.26
C ALA A 215 9.99 9.32 16.58
N GLY A 216 10.42 8.06 16.51
CA GLY A 216 10.81 7.23 17.64
C GLY A 216 9.63 6.58 18.38
N ALA A 217 8.42 6.69 17.84
CA ALA A 217 7.19 6.32 18.53
C ALA A 217 6.58 5.06 17.92
N PHE A 218 5.99 4.18 18.74
CA PHE A 218 5.34 2.96 18.29
C PHE A 218 4.28 2.48 19.26
N VAL A 219 3.25 1.81 18.74
CA VAL A 219 2.25 1.12 19.56
C VAL A 219 2.82 -0.23 20.03
N PRO A 220 2.55 -0.70 21.25
CA PRO A 220 2.94 -2.05 21.65
C PRO A 220 2.35 -3.13 20.71
N THR A 221 3.11 -4.20 20.45
CA THR A 221 2.62 -5.32 19.63
C THR A 221 1.35 -5.93 20.25
N PRO A 222 0.24 -6.05 19.51
CA PRO A 222 -0.96 -6.67 20.04
C PRO A 222 -0.80 -8.19 20.15
N SER A 223 -1.55 -8.80 21.08
CA SER A 223 -1.60 -10.26 21.18
C SER A 223 -2.17 -10.91 19.89
N PRO A 224 -1.97 -12.22 19.65
CA PRO A 224 -2.50 -12.93 18.47
C PRO A 224 -4.00 -12.74 18.21
N GLU A 225 -4.79 -12.50 19.24
CA GLU A 225 -6.26 -12.43 19.13
C GLU A 225 -6.78 -10.98 19.09
N GLN A 226 -5.89 -9.99 19.11
CA GLN A 226 -6.24 -8.59 19.24
C GLN A 226 -5.69 -7.75 18.10
N PRO A 227 -6.44 -6.74 17.66
CA PRO A 227 -5.96 -5.69 16.78
C PRO A 227 -5.44 -4.48 17.56
N LEU A 228 -4.89 -3.53 16.81
CA LEU A 228 -4.70 -2.14 17.22
C LEU A 228 -5.88 -1.34 16.67
N SER A 229 -6.55 -0.58 17.53
CA SER A 229 -7.74 0.19 17.20
C SER A 229 -7.48 1.67 17.46
N PHE A 230 -7.71 2.51 16.45
CA PHE A 230 -7.60 3.96 16.56
C PHE A 230 -8.78 4.54 17.37
N ASP A 231 -8.52 5.49 18.27
CA ASP A 231 -9.53 6.09 19.13
C ASP A 231 -10.43 7.14 18.45
N GLY A 232 -10.08 7.49 17.21
CA GLY A 232 -10.79 8.44 16.37
C GLY A 232 -10.25 9.87 16.41
N ASN A 233 -9.16 10.14 17.14
CA ASN A 233 -8.56 11.47 17.19
C ASN A 233 -7.05 11.46 17.47
N GLY A 234 -6.31 12.19 16.65
CA GLY A 234 -4.86 12.35 16.82
C GLY A 234 -4.09 11.46 15.86
N ASP A 235 -2.78 11.41 16.04
CA ASP A 235 -1.80 10.87 15.10
C ASP A 235 -0.59 10.28 15.85
N ALA A 236 -0.78 9.89 17.12
CA ALA A 236 0.27 9.43 18.01
C ALA A 236 -0.04 8.02 18.55
N PRO A 237 0.97 7.28 19.07
CA PRO A 237 0.71 5.94 19.61
C PRO A 237 -0.30 5.90 20.75
N GLU A 238 -0.47 6.99 21.50
CA GLU A 238 -1.44 7.11 22.58
C GLU A 238 -2.90 7.09 22.07
N ASP A 239 -3.11 7.35 20.78
CA ASP A 239 -4.42 7.35 20.12
C ASP A 239 -4.78 5.94 19.59
N TRP A 240 -3.97 4.92 19.92
CA TRP A 240 -4.15 3.53 19.50
C TRP A 240 -4.18 2.58 20.69
N ASP A 241 -5.24 1.79 20.78
CA ASP A 241 -5.45 0.82 21.85
C ASP A 241 -5.48 -0.62 21.34
N VAL A 242 -5.10 -1.56 22.23
CA VAL A 242 -5.28 -2.99 21.98
C VAL A 242 -6.66 -3.40 22.49
N THR A 243 -7.62 -3.58 21.59
CA THR A 243 -9.03 -3.85 21.95
C THR A 243 -9.49 -5.26 21.55
N ALA A 244 -10.80 -5.51 21.59
CA ALA A 244 -11.41 -6.68 20.96
C ALA A 244 -11.79 -6.29 19.52
N PRO A 245 -11.65 -7.19 18.52
CA PRO A 245 -11.87 -6.82 17.12
C PRO A 245 -13.24 -6.21 16.84
N THR A 246 -13.24 -5.08 16.13
CA THR A 246 -14.45 -4.37 15.68
C THR A 246 -14.58 -4.24 14.15
N ILE A 247 -13.73 -4.93 13.38
CA ILE A 247 -13.74 -5.04 11.92
C ILE A 247 -15.17 -4.98 11.32
N GLY A 248 -15.37 -4.00 10.46
CA GLY A 248 -16.60 -3.61 9.79
C GLY A 248 -17.49 -2.66 10.60
N SER A 249 -17.03 -2.14 11.74
CA SER A 249 -17.82 -1.30 12.65
C SER A 249 -16.95 -0.38 13.50
N ALA A 250 -17.58 0.60 14.15
CA ALA A 250 -16.88 1.55 15.01
C ALA A 250 -16.17 0.87 16.19
N ASN A 251 -14.97 1.37 16.51
CA ASN A 251 -14.13 0.83 17.57
C ASN A 251 -14.79 0.94 18.95
N ALA A 252 -14.65 -0.11 19.75
CA ALA A 252 -15.09 -0.14 21.14
C ALA A 252 -13.93 0.26 22.05
N ILE A 253 -13.62 1.56 22.07
CA ILE A 253 -12.56 2.15 22.92
C ILE A 253 -13.02 2.16 24.40
N PRO A 254 -12.15 1.84 25.36
CA PRO A 254 -12.46 1.84 26.80
C PRO A 254 -12.79 3.22 27.41
#